data_AF-A0A0Q6TH47-F1
#
_entry.id   AF-A0A0Q6TH47-F1
#
_cell.length_a   1.000
_cell.length_b   1.000
_cell.length_c   1.000
_cell.angle_alpha   90.00
_cell.angle_beta   90.00
_cell.angle_gamma   90.00
#
_symmetry.space_group_name_H-M   'P 1'
#
loop_
_entity.id
_entity.type
_entity.pdbx_description
1 polymer ?
#
loop_
_entity_poly.entity_id
_entity_poly.type
_entity_poly.pdbx_seq_one_letter_code
_entity_poly.pdbx_strand_id
1 'polypeptide(L)'
;MAKFEINVPFETDQPTVVVEVDPRSPLARGRHKFQLEVIDDSGNVSLPDTVDVIVADRERPTAVLAGPQVADLGKNFELNGSKSFDIGGVIKSYRYTYLGPVR
;
A
#
# COMPACT_ATOMS: atom_id res chain seq x y z
N MET A 1 -1.13 -0.47 20.97
CA MET A 1 -0.57 0.22 19.79
C MET A 1 -1.10 1.65 19.82
N ALA A 2 -0.40 2.61 19.24
CA ALA A 2 -0.80 4.01 19.30
C ALA A 2 -1.76 4.31 18.14
N LYS A 3 -3.00 4.65 18.47
CA LYS A 3 -3.98 5.15 17.51
C LYS A 3 -3.81 6.66 17.41
N PHE A 4 -3.12 7.11 16.37
CA PHE A 4 -2.93 8.54 16.13
C PHE A 4 -4.14 9.13 15.41
N GLU A 5 -4.76 10.12 16.04
CA GLU A 5 -5.80 10.94 15.44
C GLU A 5 -5.22 12.32 15.11
N ILE A 6 -5.69 12.96 14.03
CA ILE A 6 -5.13 14.22 13.55
C ILE A 6 -5.26 15.28 14.65
N ASN A 7 -4.12 15.87 15.03
CA ASN A 7 -4.01 16.91 16.06
C ASN A 7 -4.48 16.49 17.47
N VAL A 8 -4.53 15.19 17.76
CA VAL A 8 -4.84 14.68 19.10
C VAL A 8 -3.56 14.06 19.69
N PRO A 9 -3.02 14.60 20.80
CA PRO A 9 -1.88 13.99 21.48
C PRO A 9 -2.21 12.59 21.98
N PHE A 10 -1.26 11.67 21.82
CA PHE A 10 -1.28 10.34 22.44
C PHE A 10 -0.15 10.27 23.46
N GLU A 11 -0.49 10.17 24.74
CA GLU A 11 0.49 10.10 25.82
C GLU A 11 0.84 8.65 26.18
N THR A 12 2.12 8.40 26.44
CA THR A 12 2.63 7.10 26.89
C THR A 12 3.96 7.28 27.61
N ASP A 13 4.29 6.34 28.51
CA ASP A 13 5.59 6.23 29.16
C ASP A 13 6.60 5.40 28.35
N GLN A 14 6.17 4.83 27.21
CA GLN A 14 7.03 4.03 26.35
C GLN A 14 7.79 4.92 25.35
N PRO A 15 9.11 4.73 25.19
CA PRO A 15 9.90 5.50 24.23
C PRO A 15 9.66 5.04 22.77
N THR A 16 8.85 4.00 22.56
CA THR A 16 8.56 3.45 21.23
C THR A 16 7.10 3.08 21.14
N VAL A 17 6.46 3.51 20.05
CA VAL A 17 5.07 3.18 19.73
C VAL A 17 4.98 2.60 18.33
N VAL A 18 4.04 1.68 18.16
CA VAL A 18 3.62 1.22 16.82
C VAL A 18 2.41 2.04 16.42
N VAL A 19 2.50 2.74 15.28
CA VAL A 19 1.36 3.40 14.66
C VAL A 19 0.37 2.33 14.22
N GLU A 20 -0.78 2.30 14.87
CA GLU A 20 -1.86 1.38 14.49
C GLU A 20 -2.56 1.91 13.25
N VAL A 21 -2.63 1.07 12.20
CA VAL A 21 -3.32 1.40 10.95
C VAL A 21 -4.44 0.38 10.76
N ASP A 22 -5.68 0.86 10.66
CA ASP A 22 -6.83 0.01 10.31
C ASP A 22 -6.73 -0.40 8.83
N PRO A 23 -6.65 -1.70 8.48
CA PRO A 23 -6.64 -2.14 7.09
C PRO A 23 -7.88 -1.72 6.29
N ARG A 24 -9.01 -1.46 6.96
CA ARG A 24 -10.26 -0.98 6.34
C ARG A 24 -10.27 0.53 6.14
N SER A 25 -9.38 1.26 6.80
CA SER A 25 -9.22 2.70 6.70
C SER A 25 -7.72 3.06 6.77
N PRO A 26 -6.92 2.65 5.78
CA PRO A 26 -5.48 2.87 5.81
C PRO A 26 -5.14 4.35 5.73
N LEU A 27 -3.93 4.72 6.15
CA LEU A 27 -3.39 6.04 5.85
C LEU A 27 -3.38 6.26 4.33
N ALA A 28 -3.87 7.42 3.90
CA ALA A 28 -3.84 7.78 2.48
C ALA A 28 -2.40 7.76 1.95
N ARG A 29 -2.21 7.40 0.68
CA ARG A 29 -0.88 7.50 0.04
C ARG A 29 -0.40 8.94 0.06
N GLY A 30 0.88 9.15 0.35
CA GLY A 30 1.48 10.48 0.41
C GLY A 30 2.33 10.69 1.66
N ARG A 31 2.73 11.95 1.88
CA ARG A 31 3.57 12.36 3.01
C ARG A 31 2.70 12.66 4.23
N HIS A 32 3.04 12.05 5.35
CA HIS A 32 2.44 12.27 6.67
C HIS A 32 3.51 12.82 7.61
N LYS A 33 3.13 13.75 8.48
CA LYS A 33 4.03 14.33 9.48
C LYS A 33 3.61 13.86 10.88
N PHE A 34 4.58 13.42 11.66
CA PHE A 34 4.41 13.05 13.06
C PHE A 34 5.24 13.99 13.94
N GLN A 35 4.75 14.25 15.15
CA GLN A 35 5.39 15.13 16.13
C GLN A 35 5.58 14.37 17.44
N LEU A 36 6.66 14.68 18.15
CA LEU A 36 6.94 14.23 19.52
C LEU A 36 7.28 15.44 20.40
N GLU A 37 6.65 15.51 21.56
CA GLU A 37 7.06 16.31 22.70
C GLU A 37 7.30 15.34 23.86
N VAL A 38 8.34 15.59 24.67
CA VAL A 38 8.61 14.79 25.87
C VAL A 38 8.38 15.64 27.11
N ILE A 39 7.82 15.02 28.15
CA ILE A 39 7.52 15.65 29.44
C ILE A 39 8.39 14.97 30.50
N ASP A 40 9.18 15.74 31.25
CA ASP A 40 9.98 15.20 32.35
C ASP A 40 9.15 15.02 33.64
N ASP A 41 9.77 14.45 34.67
CA ASP A 41 9.13 14.19 35.98
C ASP A 41 8.76 15.47 36.76
N SER A 42 9.31 16.61 36.34
CA SER A 42 9.03 17.94 36.89
C SER A 42 7.96 18.68 36.08
N GLY A 43 7.45 18.08 34.99
CA GLY A 43 6.44 18.66 34.12
C GLY A 43 6.97 19.61 33.04
N ASN A 44 8.29 19.69 32.84
CA ASN A 44 8.84 20.48 31.73
C ASN A 44 8.58 19.77 30.40
N VAL A 45 8.13 20.53 29.40
CA VAL A 45 7.85 20.04 28.05
C VAL A 45 8.97 20.47 27.10
N SER A 46 9.47 19.55 26.28
CA SER A 46 10.46 19.88 25.26
C SER A 46 9.89 20.76 24.14
N LEU A 47 10.76 21.34 23.31
CA LEU A 47 10.34 21.75 21.97
C LEU A 47 9.90 20.50 21.17
N PRO A 48 8.94 20.63 20.25
CA PRO A 48 8.52 19.52 19.41
C PRO A 48 9.61 19.12 18.41
N ASP A 49 9.82 17.82 18.25
CA ASP A 49 10.57 17.24 17.13
C ASP A 49 9.60 16.60 16.13
N THR A 50 9.95 16.55 14.85
CA THR A 50 9.06 16.03 13.80
C THR A 50 9.76 15.10 12.81
N VAL A 51 9.00 14.12 12.31
CA VAL A 51 9.43 13.23 11.22
C VAL A 51 8.36 13.19 10.13
N ASP A 52 8.79 13.09 8.88
CA ASP A 52 7.91 12.85 7.75
C ASP A 52 8.01 11.40 7.27
N VAL A 53 6.87 10.73 7.13
CA VAL A 53 6.74 9.36 6.64
C VAL A 53 5.98 9.35 5.33
N ILE A 54 6.49 8.66 4.32
CA ILE A 54 5.83 8.51 3.03
C ILE A 54 5.11 7.16 2.99
N VAL A 55 3.78 7.20 2.96
CA VAL A 55 2.94 6.02 2.74
C VAL A 55 2.83 5.79 1.24
N ALA A 56 3.33 4.65 0.77
CA ALA A 56 3.33 4.29 -0.64
C ALA A 56 2.94 2.83 -0.83
N ASP A 57 2.15 2.58 -1.87
CA ASP A 57 2.00 1.24 -2.43
C ASP A 57 3.29 0.85 -3.16
N ARG A 58 3.86 -0.28 -2.77
CA ARG A 58 5.10 -0.85 -3.32
C ARG A 58 4.90 -2.28 -3.82
N GLU A 59 3.68 -2.79 -3.75
CA GLU A 59 3.38 -4.12 -4.22
C GLU A 59 3.25 -4.13 -5.75
N ARG A 60 3.54 -5.28 -6.35
CA ARG A 60 3.39 -5.46 -7.80
C ARG A 60 1.99 -6.01 -8.07
N PRO A 61 1.33 -5.59 -9.18
CA PRO A 61 0.07 -6.20 -9.57
C PRO A 61 0.27 -7.68 -9.92
N THR A 62 -0.76 -8.49 -9.65
CA THR A 62 -0.81 -9.90 -10.03
C THR A 62 -1.52 -10.04 -11.38
N ALA A 63 -0.80 -10.58 -12.36
CA ALA A 63 -1.36 -10.87 -13.68
C ALA A 63 -2.07 -12.23 -13.68
N VAL A 64 -3.31 -12.26 -14.15
CA VAL A 64 -4.10 -13.47 -14.36
C VAL A 64 -4.57 -13.50 -15.81
N LEU A 65 -4.04 -14.45 -16.58
CA LEU A 65 -4.35 -14.61 -18.00
C LEU A 65 -5.25 -15.82 -18.20
N ALA A 66 -6.42 -15.61 -18.79
CA ALA A 66 -7.30 -16.66 -19.28
C ALA A 66 -7.30 -16.69 -20.81
N GLY A 67 -7.55 -17.86 -21.39
CA GLY A 67 -7.65 -18.09 -22.82
C GLY A 67 -8.09 -19.52 -23.10
N PRO A 68 -8.45 -19.85 -24.35
CA PRO A 68 -8.81 -21.21 -24.69
C PRO A 68 -7.59 -22.14 -24.65
N GLN A 69 -7.84 -23.41 -24.29
CA GLN A 69 -6.83 -24.47 -24.38
C GLN A 69 -6.54 -24.88 -25.83
N VAL A 70 -7.55 -24.75 -26.71
CA VAL A 70 -7.48 -25.08 -28.14
C VAL A 70 -8.15 -23.96 -28.93
N ALA A 71 -7.48 -23.50 -29.99
CA ALA A 71 -8.04 -22.54 -30.94
C ALA A 71 -8.14 -23.19 -32.32
N ASP A 72 -9.24 -22.92 -33.02
CA ASP A 72 -9.48 -23.46 -34.37
C ASP A 72 -8.55 -22.80 -35.39
N LEU A 73 -8.08 -23.61 -36.34
CA LEU A 73 -7.20 -23.13 -37.42
C LEU A 73 -7.88 -22.02 -38.23
N GLY A 74 -7.19 -20.89 -38.39
CA GLY A 74 -7.69 -19.75 -39.16
C GLY A 74 -8.87 -19.02 -38.51
N LYS A 75 -9.18 -19.28 -37.24
CA LYS A 75 -10.21 -18.57 -36.47
C LYS A 75 -9.59 -17.68 -35.40
N ASN A 76 -10.30 -16.60 -35.09
CA ASN A 76 -9.93 -15.73 -33.98
C ASN A 76 -10.20 -16.44 -32.65
N PHE A 77 -9.41 -16.10 -31.64
CA PHE A 77 -9.64 -16.49 -30.26
C PHE A 77 -9.36 -15.31 -29.33
N GLU A 78 -9.89 -15.36 -28.11
CA GLU A 78 -9.75 -14.31 -27.12
C GLU A 78 -8.74 -14.71 -26.02
N LEU A 79 -7.92 -13.74 -25.60
CA LEU A 79 -7.18 -13.79 -24.35
C LEU A 79 -7.75 -12.73 -23.41
N ASN A 80 -7.93 -13.08 -22.14
CA ASN A 80 -8.62 -12.24 -21.18
C ASN A 80 -7.79 -12.06 -19.90
N GLY A 81 -7.36 -10.83 -19.66
CA GLY A 81 -6.59 -10.42 -18.47
C GLY A 81 -7.43 -9.80 -17.34
N SER A 82 -8.76 -9.77 -17.45
CA SER A 82 -9.66 -9.01 -16.56
C SER A 82 -9.64 -9.44 -15.10
N LYS A 83 -9.20 -10.67 -14.82
CA LYS A 83 -9.04 -11.19 -13.44
C LYS A 83 -7.73 -10.77 -12.78
N SER A 84 -6.87 -10.03 -13.48
CA SER A 84 -5.66 -9.45 -12.88
C SER A 84 -6.07 -8.41 -11.83
N PHE A 85 -5.31 -8.30 -10.76
CA PHE A 85 -5.62 -7.39 -9.65
C PHE A 85 -4.37 -6.78 -9.03
N ASP A 86 -4.56 -5.69 -8.31
CA ASP A 86 -3.55 -4.98 -7.53
C ASP A 86 -4.19 -4.61 -6.19
N ILE A 87 -3.62 -5.07 -5.07
CA ILE A 87 -4.22 -4.88 -3.73
C ILE A 87 -3.98 -3.45 -3.23
N GLY A 88 -2.81 -2.87 -3.54
CA GLY A 88 -2.43 -1.52 -3.12
C GLY A 88 -2.68 -0.42 -4.16
N GLY A 89 -3.01 -0.83 -5.39
CA GLY A 89 -3.03 0.06 -6.54
C GLY A 89 -4.18 -0.18 -7.52
N VAL A 90 -4.01 0.33 -8.74
CA VAL A 90 -4.95 0.12 -9.85
C VAL A 90 -4.17 -0.25 -11.10
N ILE A 91 -4.65 -1.24 -11.83
CA ILE A 91 -4.04 -1.65 -13.09
C ILE A 91 -4.26 -0.54 -14.14
N LYS A 92 -3.17 -0.02 -14.70
CA LYS A 92 -3.20 1.03 -15.73
C LYS A 92 -3.13 0.52 -17.17
N SER A 93 -2.52 -0.64 -17.38
CA SER A 93 -2.28 -1.18 -18.72
C SER A 93 -2.06 -2.68 -18.69
N TYR A 94 -2.42 -3.37 -19.78
CA TYR A 94 -2.09 -4.77 -20.03
C TYR A 94 -1.08 -4.86 -21.17
N ARG A 95 -0.09 -5.76 -21.03
CA ARG A 95 0.89 -6.04 -22.09
C ARG A 95 0.86 -7.53 -22.42
N TYR A 96 0.31 -7.86 -23.58
CA TYR A 96 0.31 -9.23 -24.09
C TYR A 96 1.54 -9.45 -24.98
N THR A 97 2.17 -10.61 -24.86
CA THR A 97 3.31 -11.00 -25.70
C THR A 97 3.09 -12.44 -26.17
N TYR A 98 3.12 -12.66 -27.49
CA TYR A 98 3.17 -14.01 -28.03
C TYR A 98 4.61 -14.52 -27.96
N LEU A 99 4.84 -15.57 -27.17
CA LEU A 99 6.18 -16.14 -26.95
C LEU A 99 6.59 -17.17 -28.02
N GLY A 100 5.75 -17.38 -29.04
CA GLY A 100 5.96 -18.40 -30.04
C GLY A 100 5.41 -19.77 -29.65
N PRO A 101 5.55 -20.76 -30.53
CA PRO A 101 5.19 -22.14 -30.22
C PRO A 101 6.12 -22.72 -29.14
N VAL A 102 5.55 -23.47 -28.20
CA VAL A 102 6.29 -24.22 -27.17
C VAL A 102 6.69 -25.58 -27.76
N ARG A 103 7.90 -26.04 -27.49
CA ARG A 103 8.38 -27.39 -27.85
C ARG A 103 8.13 -28.39 -26.74
#